data_AF-S0EVF0-F1
#
_entry.id   AF-S0EVF0-F1
#
_cell.length_a   1.000
_cell.length_b   1.000
_cell.length_c   1.000
_cell.angle_alpha   90.00
_cell.angle_beta   90.00
_cell.angle_gamma   90.00
#
_symmetry.space_group_name_H-M   'P 1'
#
loop_
_entity.id
_entity.type
_entity.pdbx_description
1 polymer ?
#
loop_
_entity_poly.entity_id
_entity_poly.type
_entity_poly.pdbx_seq_one_letter_code
_entity_poly.pdbx_strand_id
1 'polypeptide(L)'
;MQAIAPLESAPLIRQSLALVCWPRVAGEQAAKASRAEMIRNGVLFVRTRSSTWSQELALHKHKLLQKLARLLGPGVVTDIVFRAQGVDGEDPSFPEEEEPTAEELRKVVLTDEEQELLKARLASLASISNARVRQAIAHRLEMEARLYHWRLERGWKACKKCQVLHKTPYALCPLCRLEES
;
A
#
# COMPACT_ATOMS: atom_id res chain seq x y z
N MET A 1 -27.80 1.10 2.16
CA MET A 1 -27.23 -0.26 2.09
C MET A 1 -27.20 -0.70 0.64
N GLN A 2 -26.09 -0.48 -0.07
CA GLN A 2 -25.90 -1.06 -1.40
C GLN A 2 -24.55 -1.76 -1.45
N ALA A 3 -24.68 -3.09 -1.48
CA ALA A 3 -23.83 -4.12 -2.03
C ALA A 3 -22.42 -3.69 -2.49
N ILE A 4 -21.44 -4.08 -1.68
CA ILE A 4 -20.08 -4.38 -2.16
C ILE A 4 -20.24 -5.60 -3.07
N ALA A 5 -20.25 -5.39 -4.39
CA ALA A 5 -20.08 -6.47 -5.35
C ALA A 5 -18.68 -7.11 -5.14
N PRO A 6 -18.52 -8.42 -5.35
CA PRO A 6 -17.27 -9.10 -5.09
C PRO A 6 -16.23 -8.65 -6.12
N LEU A 7 -15.21 -7.94 -5.66
CA LEU A 7 -14.03 -7.49 -6.40
C LEU A 7 -13.53 -8.53 -7.42
N GLU A 8 -13.84 -8.37 -8.71
CA GLU A 8 -13.21 -9.14 -9.80
C GLU A 8 -11.71 -8.79 -9.96
N SER A 9 -11.30 -7.64 -9.43
CA SER A 9 -9.91 -7.18 -9.30
C SER A 9 -9.18 -7.71 -8.05
N ALA A 10 -9.87 -8.43 -7.16
CA ALA A 10 -9.29 -9.03 -5.95
C ALA A 10 -8.04 -9.89 -6.21
N PRO A 11 -7.95 -10.71 -7.29
CA PRO A 11 -6.78 -11.56 -7.50
C PRO A 11 -5.52 -10.74 -7.80
N LEU A 12 -5.63 -9.73 -8.66
CA LEU A 12 -4.52 -8.86 -9.05
C LEU A 12 -4.05 -7.98 -7.88
N ILE A 13 -5.00 -7.48 -7.08
CA ILE A 13 -4.70 -6.73 -5.85
C ILE A 13 -4.00 -7.63 -4.82
N ARG A 14 -4.45 -8.88 -4.65
CA ARG A 14 -3.80 -9.83 -3.73
C ARG A 14 -2.39 -10.22 -4.20
N GLN A 15 -2.18 -10.30 -5.51
CA GLN A 15 -0.86 -10.55 -6.08
C GLN A 15 0.09 -9.37 -5.87
N SER A 16 -0.35 -8.14 -6.12
CA SER A 16 0.49 -6.95 -5.85
C SER A 16 0.78 -6.80 -4.36
N LEU A 17 -0.18 -7.11 -3.48
CA LEU A 17 0.02 -7.15 -2.04
C LEU A 17 1.08 -8.18 -1.62
N ALA A 18 1.24 -9.31 -2.32
CA ALA A 18 2.31 -10.26 -2.02
C ALA A 18 3.71 -9.68 -2.23
N LEU A 19 3.89 -8.80 -3.22
CA LEU A 19 5.16 -8.12 -3.46
C LEU A 19 5.49 -7.18 -2.30
N VAL A 20 4.52 -6.38 -1.87
CA VAL A 20 4.66 -5.41 -0.77
C VAL A 20 4.85 -6.11 0.58
N CYS A 21 4.17 -7.23 0.82
CA CYS A 21 4.24 -7.95 2.10
C CYS A 21 5.49 -8.83 2.26
N TRP A 22 6.31 -8.96 1.21
CA TRP A 22 7.48 -9.85 1.22
C TRP A 22 8.43 -9.62 2.41
N PRO A 23 8.82 -8.38 2.77
CA PRO A 23 9.75 -8.15 3.89
C PRO A 23 9.21 -8.68 5.22
N ARG A 24 7.90 -8.55 5.45
CA ARG A 24 7.22 -9.04 6.65
C ARG A 24 7.15 -10.57 6.70
N VAL A 25 6.96 -11.21 5.54
CA VAL A 25 6.86 -12.67 5.43
C VAL A 25 8.23 -13.34 5.57
N ALA A 26 9.20 -12.83 4.82
CA ALA A 26 10.56 -13.33 4.76
C ALA A 26 11.33 -13.05 6.07
N GLY A 27 11.04 -11.91 6.71
CA GLY A 27 11.77 -11.44 7.88
C GLY A 27 12.96 -10.59 7.49
N GLU A 28 13.44 -9.76 8.42
CA GLU A 28 14.39 -8.67 8.15
C GLU A 28 15.67 -9.10 7.43
N GLN A 29 16.31 -10.20 7.87
CA GLN A 29 17.56 -10.68 7.28
C GLN A 29 17.35 -11.19 5.85
N ALA A 30 16.30 -11.99 5.63
CA ALA A 30 15.95 -12.49 4.31
C ALA A 30 15.49 -11.37 3.37
N ALA A 31 14.79 -10.36 3.87
CA ALA A 31 14.36 -9.19 3.10
C ALA A 31 15.53 -8.32 2.63
N LYS A 32 16.60 -8.22 3.44
CA LYS A 32 17.85 -7.55 3.05
C LYS A 32 18.59 -8.30 1.94
N ALA A 33 18.39 -9.61 1.83
CA ALA A 33 19.07 -10.46 0.86
C ALA A 33 18.18 -10.96 -0.30
N SER A 34 16.91 -10.58 -0.33
CA SER A 34 15.94 -11.03 -1.34
C SER A 34 14.82 -10.03 -1.60
N ARG A 35 14.35 -9.98 -2.85
CA ARG A 35 13.27 -9.12 -3.29
C ARG A 35 12.25 -9.90 -4.10
N ALA A 36 10.98 -9.77 -3.74
CA ALA A 36 9.86 -10.19 -4.57
C ALA A 36 9.70 -9.23 -5.76
N GLU A 37 9.82 -9.73 -6.99
CA GLU A 37 9.77 -8.89 -8.19
C GLU A 37 8.40 -8.91 -8.86
N MET A 38 7.79 -10.09 -8.92
CA MET A 38 6.58 -10.28 -9.69
C MET A 38 5.90 -11.60 -9.36
N ILE A 39 4.61 -11.69 -9.71
CA ILE A 39 3.84 -12.93 -9.67
C ILE A 39 3.31 -13.21 -11.07
N ARG A 40 3.51 -14.44 -11.55
CA ARG A 40 2.88 -14.92 -12.79
C ARG A 40 2.27 -16.28 -12.53
N ASN A 41 0.98 -16.42 -12.89
CA ASN A 41 0.23 -17.67 -12.74
C ASN A 41 0.32 -18.28 -11.31
N GLY A 42 0.28 -17.42 -10.28
CA GLY A 42 0.42 -17.84 -8.88
C GLY A 42 1.85 -18.11 -8.40
N VAL A 43 2.85 -18.02 -9.27
CA VAL A 43 4.26 -18.21 -8.91
C VAL A 43 4.90 -16.86 -8.59
N LEU A 44 5.39 -16.71 -7.35
CA LEU A 44 6.14 -15.54 -6.90
C LEU A 44 7.61 -15.68 -7.29
N PHE A 45 8.12 -14.75 -8.09
CA PHE A 45 9.52 -14.68 -8.47
C PHE A 45 10.26 -13.77 -7.50
N VAL A 46 11.29 -14.33 -6.88
CA VAL A 46 12.11 -13.66 -5.87
C VAL A 46 13.55 -13.64 -6.35
N ARG A 47 14.09 -12.44 -6.51
CA ARG A 47 15.52 -12.24 -6.74
C ARG A 47 16.25 -12.28 -5.40
N THR A 48 17.44 -12.88 -5.38
CA THR A 48 18.27 -13.03 -4.18
C THR A 48 19.69 -12.57 -4.44
N ARG A 49 20.40 -12.21 -3.37
CA ARG A 49 21.76 -11.67 -3.44
C ARG A 49 22.77 -12.66 -3.97
N SER A 50 22.63 -13.92 -3.58
CA SER A 50 23.56 -14.98 -3.91
C SER A 50 22.84 -16.33 -4.05
N SER A 51 23.53 -17.30 -4.64
CA SER A 51 23.07 -18.68 -4.72
C SER A 51 22.84 -19.30 -3.33
N THR A 52 23.64 -18.91 -2.33
CA THR A 52 23.47 -19.34 -0.94
C THR A 52 22.12 -18.91 -0.38
N TRP A 53 21.75 -17.63 -0.55
CA TRP A 53 20.44 -17.13 -0.11
C TRP A 53 19.28 -17.75 -0.89
N SER A 54 19.45 -18.01 -2.19
CA SER A 54 18.46 -18.78 -2.96
C SER A 54 18.22 -20.16 -2.36
N GLN A 55 19.29 -20.89 -2.00
CA GLN A 55 19.18 -22.23 -1.41
C GLN A 55 18.55 -22.19 -0.01
N GLU A 56 18.97 -21.28 0.85
CA GLU A 56 18.42 -21.14 2.20
C GLU A 56 16.91 -20.81 2.17
N LEU A 57 16.50 -19.85 1.35
CA LEU A 57 15.09 -19.50 1.20
C LEU A 57 14.28 -20.63 0.56
N ALA A 58 14.88 -21.41 -0.35
CA ALA A 58 14.25 -22.60 -0.91
C ALA A 58 13.99 -23.67 0.16
N LEU A 59 14.90 -23.88 1.12
CA LEU A 59 14.68 -24.78 2.26
C LEU A 59 13.51 -24.31 3.14
N HIS A 60 13.32 -22.99 3.25
CA HIS A 60 12.23 -22.38 4.02
C HIS A 60 10.95 -22.11 3.20
N LYS A 61 10.93 -22.46 1.91
CA LYS A 61 9.85 -22.15 0.96
C LYS A 61 8.47 -22.56 1.46
N HIS A 62 8.35 -23.75 2.04
CA HIS A 62 7.07 -24.23 2.58
C HIS A 62 6.51 -23.32 3.68
N LYS A 63 7.37 -22.86 4.60
CA LYS A 63 6.98 -21.93 5.67
C LYS A 63 6.59 -20.55 5.10
N LEU A 64 7.31 -20.09 4.08
CA LEU A 64 7.02 -18.81 3.41
C LEU A 64 5.66 -18.85 2.69
N LEU A 65 5.37 -19.92 1.97
CA LEU A 65 4.08 -20.15 1.33
C LEU A 65 2.93 -20.19 2.35
N GLN A 66 3.10 -20.88 3.48
CA GLN A 66 2.09 -20.90 4.55
C GLN A 66 1.81 -19.50 5.12
N LYS A 67 2.86 -18.70 5.35
CA LYS A 67 2.72 -17.32 5.81
C LYS A 67 1.99 -16.44 4.78
N LEU A 68 2.34 -16.57 3.49
CA LEU A 68 1.66 -15.85 2.40
C LEU A 68 0.19 -16.24 2.29
N ALA A 69 -0.13 -17.54 2.36
CA ALA A 69 -1.51 -18.03 2.32
C ALA A 69 -2.33 -17.54 3.51
N ARG A 70 -1.76 -17.47 4.72
CA ARG A 70 -2.42 -16.89 5.90
C ARG A 70 -2.74 -15.40 5.73
N LEU A 71 -1.88 -14.64 5.05
CA LEU A 71 -2.03 -13.20 4.90
C LEU A 71 -2.94 -12.80 3.72
N LEU A 72 -2.80 -13.49 2.58
CA LEU A 72 -3.42 -13.10 1.31
C LEU A 72 -4.58 -14.00 0.90
N GLY A 73 -4.73 -15.14 1.59
CA GLY A 73 -5.66 -16.21 1.26
C GLY A 73 -4.98 -17.33 0.43
N PRO A 74 -5.54 -18.55 0.48
CA PRO A 74 -5.03 -19.68 -0.28
C PRO A 74 -5.16 -19.43 -1.79
N GLY A 75 -4.21 -19.95 -2.57
CA GLY A 75 -4.24 -19.90 -4.04
C GLY A 75 -3.74 -18.61 -4.69
N VAL A 76 -3.44 -17.56 -3.91
CA VAL A 76 -2.84 -16.31 -4.43
C VAL A 76 -1.38 -16.52 -4.85
N VAL A 77 -0.62 -17.18 -3.99
CA VAL A 77 0.74 -17.64 -4.26
C VAL A 77 0.77 -19.15 -4.08
N THR A 78 0.91 -19.87 -5.18
CA THR A 78 0.98 -21.33 -5.23
C THR A 78 2.42 -21.82 -5.15
N ASP A 79 3.37 -21.03 -5.65
CA ASP A 79 4.79 -21.39 -5.64
C ASP A 79 5.71 -20.17 -5.52
N ILE A 80 6.99 -20.41 -5.18
CA ILE A 80 8.03 -19.38 -5.10
C ILE A 80 9.28 -19.86 -5.84
N VAL A 81 9.79 -19.04 -6.75
CA VAL A 81 11.02 -19.30 -7.51
C VAL A 81 12.07 -18.28 -7.11
N PHE A 82 13.20 -18.77 -6.59
CA PHE A 82 14.34 -17.95 -6.20
C PHE A 82 15.38 -17.89 -7.33
N ARG A 83 15.88 -16.69 -7.63
CA ARG A 83 16.92 -16.46 -8.65
C ARG A 83 18.08 -15.68 -8.06
N ALA A 84 19.29 -16.21 -8.17
CA ALA A 84 20.52 -15.55 -7.73
C ALA A 84 21.02 -14.57 -8.81
N GLN A 85 20.36 -13.43 -8.94
CA GLN A 85 20.71 -12.37 -9.91
C GLN A 85 21.29 -11.11 -9.26
N GLY A 86 21.63 -11.17 -7.96
CA GLY A 86 22.13 -10.04 -7.19
C GLY A 86 21.00 -9.16 -6.67
N VAL A 87 21.20 -8.56 -5.49
CA VAL A 87 20.38 -7.45 -4.98
C VAL A 87 21.34 -6.32 -4.60
N ASP A 88 22.05 -5.83 -5.60
CA ASP A 88 22.94 -4.68 -5.43
C ASP A 88 22.20 -3.47 -5.99
N GLY A 89 21.63 -2.67 -5.09
CA GLY A 89 20.90 -1.45 -5.41
C GLY A 89 19.84 -1.13 -4.37
N GLU A 90 19.94 0.07 -3.78
CA GLU A 90 18.81 0.75 -3.17
C GLU A 90 17.58 0.62 -4.07
N ASP A 91 16.41 0.43 -3.47
CA ASP A 91 15.19 0.15 -4.20
C ASP A 91 14.76 1.32 -5.10
N PRO A 92 14.84 1.22 -6.45
CA PRO A 92 14.27 2.26 -7.31
C PRO A 92 12.75 2.09 -7.45
N SER A 93 12.20 0.94 -7.06
CA SER A 93 10.80 0.57 -7.29
C SER A 93 9.86 1.05 -6.20
N PHE A 94 10.41 1.39 -5.04
CA PHE A 94 9.75 2.20 -4.03
C PHE A 94 10.64 3.43 -3.83
N PRO A 95 10.48 4.51 -4.61
CA PRO A 95 10.99 5.78 -4.13
C PRO A 95 10.53 5.91 -2.68
N GLU A 96 11.44 6.21 -1.75
CA GLU A 96 11.03 6.58 -0.40
C GLU A 96 9.96 7.65 -0.58
N GLU A 97 8.70 7.25 -0.40
CA GLU A 97 7.60 8.20 -0.44
C GLU A 97 7.90 9.08 0.75
N GLU A 98 8.34 10.32 0.49
CA GLU A 98 8.51 11.32 1.53
C GLU A 98 7.24 11.28 2.39
N GLU A 99 7.37 10.74 3.60
CA GLU A 99 6.31 10.75 4.58
C GLU A 99 6.55 12.00 5.42
N PRO A 100 5.53 12.87 5.57
CA PRO A 100 5.73 14.05 6.40
C PRO A 100 5.90 13.63 7.85
N THR A 101 6.84 14.29 8.52
CA THR A 101 6.92 14.24 9.97
C THR A 101 5.64 14.82 10.59
N ALA A 102 5.36 14.42 11.83
CA ALA A 102 4.21 14.95 12.57
C ALA A 102 4.27 16.48 12.73
N GLU A 103 5.46 17.06 12.77
CA GLU A 103 5.64 18.51 12.89
C GLU A 103 5.35 19.22 11.56
N GLU A 104 5.82 18.68 10.43
CA GLU A 104 5.49 19.20 9.11
C GLU A 104 3.99 19.18 8.85
N LEU A 105 3.31 18.07 9.16
CA LEU A 105 1.86 17.97 9.04
C LEU A 105 1.12 19.03 9.87
N ARG A 106 1.60 19.34 11.07
CA ARG A 106 0.99 20.37 11.94
C ARG A 106 1.12 21.78 11.36
N LYS A 107 2.18 22.05 10.59
CA LYS A 107 2.44 23.35 9.95
C LYS A 107 1.67 23.55 8.63
N VAL A 108 1.07 22.49 8.09
CA VAL A 108 0.25 22.57 6.87
C VAL A 108 -0.96 23.47 7.10
N VAL A 109 -1.10 24.49 6.25
CA VAL A 109 -2.24 25.41 6.24
C VAL A 109 -3.18 24.97 5.12
N LEU A 110 -4.41 24.58 5.48
CA LEU A 110 -5.45 24.23 4.52
C LEU A 110 -6.01 25.48 3.85
N THR A 111 -6.35 25.38 2.57
CA THR A 111 -7.08 26.44 1.84
C THR A 111 -8.48 26.64 2.40
N ASP A 112 -9.09 27.80 2.13
CA ASP A 112 -10.44 28.12 2.62
C ASP A 112 -11.47 27.05 2.19
N GLU A 113 -11.38 26.55 0.96
CA GLU A 113 -12.25 25.48 0.45
C GLU A 113 -12.06 24.16 1.21
N GLU A 114 -10.81 23.75 1.47
CA GLU A 114 -10.50 22.54 2.25
C GLU A 114 -10.93 22.67 3.71
N GLN A 115 -10.82 23.87 4.28
CA GLN A 115 -11.30 24.16 5.64
C GLN A 115 -12.82 24.02 5.75
N GLU A 116 -13.57 24.55 4.78
CA GLU A 116 -15.03 24.39 4.75
C GLU A 116 -15.45 22.93 4.56
N LEU A 117 -14.76 22.17 3.70
CA LEU A 117 -15.01 20.74 3.55
C LEU A 117 -14.74 19.97 4.85
N LEU A 118 -13.64 20.28 5.54
CA LEU A 118 -13.31 19.66 6.82
C LEU A 118 -14.37 19.99 7.89
N LYS A 119 -14.81 21.25 7.98
CA LYS A 119 -15.91 21.66 8.88
C LYS A 119 -17.19 20.88 8.58
N ALA A 120 -17.56 20.72 7.31
CA ALA A 120 -18.73 19.94 6.91
C ALA A 120 -18.60 18.45 7.31
N ARG A 121 -17.42 17.83 7.11
CA ARG A 121 -17.15 16.45 7.56
C ARG A 121 -17.22 16.34 9.08
N LEU A 122 -16.66 17.29 9.82
CA LEU A 122 -16.71 17.32 11.30
C LEU A 122 -18.12 17.49 11.83
N ALA A 123 -18.96 18.30 11.18
CA ALA A 123 -20.36 18.49 11.56
C ALA A 123 -21.16 17.18 11.51
N SER A 124 -20.84 16.27 10.58
CA SER A 124 -21.48 14.94 10.51
C SER A 124 -21.25 14.08 11.76
N LEU A 125 -20.17 14.33 12.52
CA LEU A 125 -19.83 13.61 13.74
C LEU A 125 -20.68 14.02 14.94
N ALA A 126 -21.50 15.07 14.84
CA ALA A 126 -22.39 15.51 15.92
C ALA A 126 -23.36 14.40 16.37
N SER A 127 -23.70 13.49 15.46
CA SER A 127 -24.55 12.32 15.71
C SER A 127 -23.90 11.24 16.61
N ILE A 128 -22.58 11.26 16.78
CA ILE A 128 -21.85 10.27 17.59
C ILE A 128 -21.92 10.70 19.06
N SER A 129 -22.59 9.86 19.88
CA SER A 129 -22.84 10.13 21.30
C SER A 129 -21.57 10.09 22.17
N ASN A 130 -20.64 9.18 21.88
CA ASN A 130 -19.42 9.01 22.66
C ASN A 130 -18.39 10.11 22.32
N ALA A 131 -18.17 11.02 23.27
CA ALA A 131 -17.25 12.14 23.10
C ALA A 131 -15.80 11.72 22.79
N ARG A 132 -15.32 10.63 23.40
CA ARG A 132 -13.95 10.13 23.17
C ARG A 132 -13.79 9.62 21.75
N VAL A 133 -14.78 8.88 21.25
CA VAL A 133 -14.79 8.38 19.86
C VAL A 133 -14.89 9.54 18.88
N ARG A 134 -15.78 10.50 19.14
CA ARG A 134 -15.94 11.70 18.31
C ARG A 134 -14.65 12.51 18.22
N GLN A 135 -13.94 12.72 19.34
CA GLN A 135 -12.65 13.41 19.37
C GLN A 135 -11.57 12.64 18.60
N ALA A 136 -11.49 11.31 18.76
CA ALA A 136 -10.52 10.50 18.05
C ALA A 136 -10.72 10.54 16.52
N ILE A 137 -11.98 10.50 16.08
CA ILE A 137 -12.33 10.60 14.65
C ILE A 137 -12.05 12.01 14.12
N ALA A 138 -12.45 13.05 14.86
CA ALA A 138 -12.18 14.44 14.48
C ALA A 138 -10.68 14.70 14.27
N HIS A 139 -9.85 14.25 15.23
CA HIS A 139 -8.40 14.35 15.10
C HIS A 139 -7.87 13.62 13.86
N ARG A 140 -8.40 12.43 13.55
CA ARG A 140 -8.01 11.68 12.34
C ARG A 140 -8.38 12.43 11.06
N LEU A 141 -9.58 13.04 11.01
CA LEU A 141 -10.04 13.80 9.84
C LEU A 141 -9.18 15.05 9.61
N GLU A 142 -8.78 15.76 10.67
CA GLU A 142 -7.85 16.89 10.57
C GLU A 142 -6.49 16.44 10.01
N MET A 143 -5.95 15.34 10.53
CA MET A 143 -4.68 14.78 10.07
C MET A 143 -4.77 14.30 8.61
N GLU A 144 -5.88 13.67 8.22
CA GLU A 144 -6.15 13.25 6.84
C GLU A 144 -6.21 14.45 5.88
N ALA A 145 -6.90 15.52 6.25
CA ALA A 145 -7.01 16.74 5.45
C ALA A 145 -5.64 17.40 5.23
N ARG A 146 -4.84 17.55 6.30
CA ARG A 146 -3.47 18.10 6.21
C ARG A 146 -2.56 17.24 5.35
N LEU A 147 -2.63 15.92 5.50
CA LEU A 147 -1.84 14.99 4.69
C LEU A 147 -2.24 15.03 3.23
N TYR A 148 -3.54 15.18 2.94
CA TYR A 148 -4.05 15.34 1.59
C TYR A 148 -3.47 16.60 0.93
N HIS A 149 -3.58 17.75 1.60
CA HIS A 149 -3.02 19.02 1.11
C HIS A 149 -1.49 18.94 0.91
N TRP A 150 -0.76 18.46 1.92
CA TRP A 150 0.69 18.29 1.87
C TRP A 150 1.16 17.45 0.68
N ARG A 151 0.40 16.40 0.35
CA ARG A 151 0.68 15.54 -0.82
C ARG A 151 0.42 16.29 -2.12
N LEU A 152 -0.67 17.04 -2.24
CA LEU A 152 -0.98 17.83 -3.43
C LEU A 152 0.14 18.85 -3.74
N GLU A 153 0.66 19.54 -2.73
CA GLU A 153 1.79 20.48 -2.88
C GLU A 153 3.05 19.80 -3.45
N ARG A 154 3.21 18.50 -3.24
CA ARG A 154 4.37 17.69 -3.67
C ARG A 154 4.11 16.88 -4.93
N GLY A 155 3.21 17.38 -5.78
CA GLY A 155 2.97 16.85 -7.11
C GLY A 155 2.15 15.54 -7.14
N TRP A 156 1.53 15.15 -6.03
CA TRP A 156 0.48 14.13 -6.07
C TRP A 156 -0.76 14.70 -6.76
N LYS A 157 -1.52 13.84 -7.42
CA LYS A 157 -2.76 14.23 -8.13
C LYS A 157 -3.92 13.38 -7.66
N ALA A 158 -5.10 13.98 -7.55
CA ALA A 158 -6.32 13.28 -7.23
C ALA A 158 -6.84 12.51 -8.44
N CYS A 159 -7.19 11.25 -8.25
CA CYS A 159 -7.82 10.43 -9.28
C CYS A 159 -9.19 11.00 -9.66
N LYS A 160 -9.47 11.18 -10.96
CA LYS A 160 -10.78 11.68 -11.43
C LYS A 160 -11.99 10.78 -11.10
N LYS A 161 -11.78 9.50 -10.77
CA LYS A 161 -12.83 8.53 -10.46
C LYS A 161 -13.04 8.33 -8.95
N CYS A 162 -11.98 7.97 -8.21
CA CYS A 162 -12.09 7.66 -6.78
C CYS A 162 -11.49 8.71 -5.84
N GLN A 163 -10.95 9.81 -6.37
CA GLN A 163 -10.30 10.90 -5.62
C GLN A 163 -9.06 10.51 -4.79
N VAL A 164 -8.63 9.24 -4.80
CA VAL A 164 -7.36 8.82 -4.17
C VAL A 164 -6.18 9.55 -4.81
N LEU A 165 -5.27 10.04 -3.98
CA LEU A 165 -4.03 10.67 -4.42
C LEU A 165 -3.05 9.63 -4.96
N HIS A 166 -2.41 9.92 -6.10
CA HIS A 166 -1.38 9.07 -6.69
C HIS A 166 -0.31 9.87 -7.44
N LYS A 167 0.87 9.27 -7.62
CA LYS A 167 2.02 9.82 -8.37
C LYS A 167 2.24 9.07 -9.69
N THR A 168 1.26 9.10 -10.58
CA THR A 168 1.40 8.51 -11.93
C THR A 168 1.10 9.54 -13.01
N PRO A 169 1.62 9.42 -14.24
CA PRO A 169 1.38 10.42 -15.29
C PRO A 169 -0.05 10.47 -15.83
N TYR A 170 -0.93 9.57 -15.39
CA TYR A 170 -2.28 9.42 -15.91
C TYR A 170 -3.31 10.15 -15.04
N ALA A 171 -4.51 10.38 -15.58
CA ALA A 171 -5.63 11.04 -14.86
C ALA A 171 -6.35 10.13 -13.84
N LEU A 172 -6.17 8.81 -13.96
CA LEU A 172 -6.74 7.81 -13.07
C LEU A 172 -5.64 7.09 -12.31
N CYS A 173 -5.91 6.77 -11.05
CA CYS A 173 -5.02 5.96 -10.24
C CYS A 173 -4.89 4.54 -10.84
N PRO A 174 -3.83 3.80 -10.48
CA PRO A 174 -3.62 2.44 -11.00
C PRO A 174 -4.82 1.52 -10.81
N LEU A 175 -5.57 1.66 -9.71
CA LEU A 175 -6.75 0.83 -9.43
C LEU A 175 -7.93 1.19 -10.32
N CYS A 176 -8.26 2.48 -10.45
CA CYS A 176 -9.39 2.93 -11.26
C CYS A 176 -9.20 2.68 -12.76
N ARG A 177 -7.95 2.71 -13.24
CA ARG A 177 -7.65 2.41 -14.64
C ARG A 177 -7.86 0.93 -15.00
N LEU A 178 -7.59 0.02 -14.07
CA LEU A 178 -7.79 -1.42 -14.28
C LEU A 178 -9.26 -1.79 -14.47
N GLU A 179 -10.19 -1.00 -13.93
CA GLU A 179 -11.63 -1.23 -14.08
C GLU A 179 -12.21 -0.70 -15.40
N GLU A 180 -11.45 0.09 -16.16
CA GLU A 180 -11.83 0.59 -17.48
C GLU A 180 -11.24 -0.26 -18.64
N SER A 181 -10.50 -1.34 -18.29
CA SER A 181 -9.77 -2.22 -19.24
C SER A 181 -10.53 -3.50 -19.56
#